data_AF-A0A6P7LAS4-F1
#
_entry.id   AF-A0A6P7LAS4-F1
#
_cell.length_a   1.000
_cell.length_b   1.000
_cell.length_c   1.000
_cell.angle_alpha   90.00
_cell.angle_beta   90.00
_cell.angle_gamma   90.00
#
_symmetry.space_group_name_H-M   'P 1'
#
loop_
_entity.id
_entity.type
_entity.pdbx_description
1 polymer ?
#
loop_
_entity_poly.entity_id
_entity_poly.type
_entity_poly.pdbx_seq_one_letter_code
_entity_poly.pdbx_strand_id
1 'polypeptide(L)'
;MHVLLLKEPRDEESGPDPYVKELASYGHKATLIPVLSFKFVSLNTLSDKLFQADYYGGLIFTSPRAVEAVVKSLEADERKEEWDQSMRDKWNTKSIYVVGKATAALVKSLGLKTLGEDTGTAEILSRVIIEREDKKMSPLLFPCGSLKREVLPTALRDNGVPLETMTVYQTAEHPDLKKNLKNYFTEQGTPASIAFFSPSGVRFCLEVIQRLSVCCYRTYYTRRHGSRRPGCQLHCREAYGRTFGCSNSQSFARTIHRTQCLIPATLADVCEFRIKMFVNFCSFCQQRQVNVYRFVCTVCFTVFMSKCFFLNKFQQT
;
A
#
# COMPACT_ATOMS: atom_id res chain seq x y z
N MET A 1 -1.87 13.51 23.43
CA MET A 1 -0.70 12.82 22.83
C MET A 1 -0.66 13.11 21.34
N HIS A 2 0.54 13.06 20.72
CA HIS A 2 0.68 13.18 19.26
C HIS A 2 0.61 11.79 18.61
N VAL A 3 -0.29 11.62 17.65
CA VAL A 3 -0.49 10.37 16.91
C VAL A 3 -0.21 10.62 15.43
N LEU A 4 0.68 9.84 14.84
CA LEU A 4 0.97 9.90 13.41
C LEU A 4 0.18 8.82 12.66
N LEU A 5 -0.67 9.24 11.72
CA LEU A 5 -1.47 8.35 10.88
C LEU A 5 -0.82 8.26 9.49
N LEU A 6 -0.45 7.05 9.08
CA LEU A 6 0.20 6.78 7.79
C LEU A 6 -0.81 6.11 6.85
N LYS A 7 -1.60 6.95 6.18
CA LYS A 7 -2.70 6.57 5.28
C LYS A 7 -2.97 7.66 4.24
N GLU A 8 -3.64 7.26 3.18
CA GLU A 8 -4.14 8.16 2.14
C GLU A 8 -5.27 9.02 2.71
N PRO A 9 -5.29 10.33 2.38
CA PRO A 9 -6.40 11.20 2.74
C PRO A 9 -7.69 10.74 2.03
N ARG A 10 -8.83 11.11 2.59
CA ARG A 10 -10.09 11.06 1.85
C ARG A 10 -10.13 12.22 0.86
N ASP A 11 -10.98 12.11 -0.15
CA ASP A 11 -11.27 13.22 -1.06
C ASP A 11 -11.71 14.44 -0.25
N GLU A 12 -11.22 15.63 -0.61
CA GLU A 12 -11.38 16.87 0.18
C GLU A 12 -12.86 17.24 0.40
N GLU A 13 -13.74 16.82 -0.50
CA GLU A 13 -15.19 17.00 -0.42
C GLU A 13 -15.85 16.19 0.71
N SER A 14 -15.19 15.16 1.25
CA SER A 14 -15.73 14.26 2.28
C SER A 14 -15.59 14.79 3.72
N GLY A 15 -15.11 16.03 3.90
CA GLY A 15 -14.88 16.64 5.20
C GLY A 15 -13.68 16.06 5.97
N PRO A 16 -13.57 16.33 7.28
CA PRO A 16 -12.41 15.92 8.07
C PRO A 16 -12.30 14.40 8.19
N ASP A 17 -11.07 13.87 8.14
CA ASP A 17 -10.81 12.44 8.25
C ASP A 17 -11.39 11.86 9.56
N PRO A 18 -12.13 10.75 9.52
CA PRO A 18 -12.84 10.22 10.69
C PRO A 18 -11.88 9.78 11.80
N TYR A 19 -10.67 9.30 11.46
CA TYR A 19 -9.69 8.91 12.47
C TYR A 19 -9.12 10.13 13.17
N VAL A 20 -8.86 11.21 12.42
CA VAL A 20 -8.42 12.49 12.98
C VAL A 20 -9.49 13.06 13.90
N LYS A 21 -10.76 13.06 13.46
CA LYS A 21 -11.91 13.53 14.23
C LYS A 21 -12.10 12.74 15.52
N GLU A 22 -12.05 11.41 15.45
CA GLU A 22 -12.23 10.54 16.61
C GLU A 22 -11.06 10.70 17.59
N LEU A 23 -9.80 10.76 17.12
CA LEU A 23 -8.66 11.00 18.00
C LEU A 23 -8.75 12.36 18.70
N ALA A 24 -9.24 13.39 18.01
CA ALA A 24 -9.46 14.70 18.59
C ALA A 24 -10.53 14.68 19.70
N SER A 25 -11.58 13.85 19.59
CA SER A 25 -12.64 13.74 20.61
C SER A 25 -12.13 13.18 21.95
N TYR A 26 -11.02 12.43 21.93
CA TYR A 26 -10.30 11.96 23.13
C TYR A 26 -9.08 12.83 23.50
N GLY A 27 -8.98 14.05 22.97
CA GLY A 27 -7.88 14.97 23.30
C GLY A 27 -6.52 14.55 22.72
N HIS A 28 -6.50 13.80 21.62
CA HIS A 28 -5.28 13.44 20.90
C HIS A 28 -5.11 14.30 19.66
N LYS A 29 -3.89 14.79 19.43
CA LYS A 29 -3.53 15.53 18.21
C LYS A 29 -3.04 14.53 17.17
N ALA A 30 -3.84 14.30 16.14
CA ALA A 30 -3.48 13.43 15.03
C ALA A 30 -2.87 14.24 13.87
N THR A 31 -1.88 13.68 13.20
CA THR A 31 -1.38 14.20 11.92
C THR A 31 -1.38 13.07 10.91
N LEU A 32 -1.94 13.34 9.72
CA LEU A 32 -2.04 12.39 8.64
C LEU A 32 -0.96 12.67 7.60
N ILE A 33 -0.20 11.64 7.22
CA ILE A 33 0.76 11.69 6.13
C ILE A 33 0.39 10.60 5.11
N PRO A 34 0.15 10.95 3.82
CA PRO A 34 -0.02 9.96 2.76
C PRO A 34 1.28 9.21 2.52
N VAL A 35 1.18 7.90 2.33
CA VAL A 35 2.37 7.01 2.24
C VAL A 35 2.42 6.20 0.96
N LEU A 36 1.28 6.03 0.31
CA LEU A 36 1.12 5.40 -0.98
C LEU A 36 0.86 6.46 -2.04
N SER A 37 1.40 6.19 -3.21
CA SER A 37 0.96 6.77 -4.47
C SER A 37 0.73 5.63 -5.47
N PHE A 38 0.30 5.97 -6.66
CA PHE A 38 0.17 5.04 -7.77
C PHE A 38 1.00 5.55 -8.93
N LYS A 39 1.66 4.63 -9.62
CA LYS A 39 2.33 4.92 -10.87
C LYS A 39 1.73 4.08 -11.99
N PHE A 40 1.51 4.72 -13.12
CA PHE A 40 1.15 4.05 -14.35
C PHE A 40 2.38 3.36 -14.94
N VAL A 41 2.16 2.18 -15.49
CA VAL A 41 3.19 1.35 -16.12
C VAL A 41 2.64 0.75 -17.40
N SER A 42 3.54 0.32 -18.29
CA SER A 42 3.15 -0.41 -19.51
C SER A 42 2.20 0.37 -20.43
N LEU A 43 2.21 1.70 -20.38
CA LEU A 43 1.28 2.54 -21.17
C LEU A 43 1.42 2.34 -22.68
N ASN A 44 2.65 2.20 -23.19
CA ASN A 44 2.88 1.96 -24.61
C ASN A 44 2.29 0.62 -25.05
N THR A 45 2.56 -0.45 -24.29
CA THR A 45 2.01 -1.79 -24.54
C THR A 45 0.50 -1.82 -24.40
N LEU A 46 -0.07 -1.06 -23.45
CA LEU A 46 -1.51 -0.88 -23.32
C LEU A 46 -2.09 -0.23 -24.57
N SER A 47 -1.47 0.86 -25.03
CA SER A 47 -1.84 1.54 -26.27
C SER A 47 -1.84 0.54 -27.43
N ASP A 48 -0.72 -0.13 -27.70
CA ASP A 48 -0.60 -1.09 -28.82
C ASP A 48 -1.70 -2.15 -28.80
N LYS A 49 -2.04 -2.68 -27.62
CA LYS A 49 -3.11 -3.68 -27.47
C LYS A 49 -4.51 -3.09 -27.66
N LEU A 50 -4.75 -1.85 -27.25
CA LEU A 50 -6.02 -1.16 -27.50
C LEU A 50 -6.28 -0.95 -28.99
N PHE A 51 -5.23 -0.76 -29.81
CA PHE A 51 -5.35 -0.65 -31.27
C PHE A 51 -5.39 -2.00 -32.00
N GLN A 52 -5.32 -3.10 -31.24
CA GLN A 52 -5.41 -4.48 -31.72
C GLN A 52 -6.73 -5.14 -31.29
N ALA A 53 -7.85 -4.40 -31.32
CA ALA A 53 -9.16 -4.85 -30.83
C ALA A 53 -9.66 -6.18 -31.45
N ASP A 54 -9.22 -6.52 -32.67
CA ASP A 54 -9.61 -7.76 -33.36
C ASP A 54 -9.08 -9.03 -32.66
N TYR A 55 -7.97 -8.92 -31.91
CA TYR A 55 -7.40 -10.02 -31.13
C TYR A 55 -8.13 -10.28 -29.81
N TYR A 56 -9.06 -9.41 -29.42
CA TYR A 56 -9.76 -9.49 -28.15
C TYR A 56 -11.26 -9.68 -28.33
N GLY A 57 -11.85 -10.40 -27.37
CA GLY A 57 -13.30 -10.54 -27.26
C GLY A 57 -13.94 -9.42 -26.44
N GLY A 58 -13.13 -8.62 -25.73
CA GLY A 58 -13.63 -7.59 -24.83
C GLY A 58 -12.60 -7.00 -23.88
N LEU A 59 -13.08 -6.08 -23.04
CA LEU A 59 -12.32 -5.40 -21.99
C LEU A 59 -12.92 -5.66 -20.62
N ILE A 60 -12.09 -5.64 -19.58
CA ILE A 60 -12.54 -5.68 -18.18
C ILE A 60 -11.89 -4.52 -17.41
N PHE A 61 -12.68 -3.75 -16.68
CA PHE A 61 -12.20 -2.71 -15.77
C PHE A 61 -12.77 -2.89 -14.36
N THR A 62 -11.90 -3.16 -13.39
CA THR A 62 -12.30 -3.29 -11.97
C THR A 62 -11.93 -2.07 -11.13
N SER A 63 -11.25 -1.08 -11.72
CA SER A 63 -10.66 0.05 -11.01
C SER A 63 -10.66 1.31 -11.89
N PRO A 64 -11.07 2.47 -11.35
CA PRO A 64 -10.94 3.77 -12.03
C PRO A 64 -9.53 4.03 -12.57
N ARG A 65 -8.49 3.61 -11.83
CA ARG A 65 -7.09 3.77 -12.21
C ARG A 65 -6.73 3.01 -13.49
N ALA A 66 -7.37 1.87 -13.77
CA ALA A 66 -7.14 1.18 -15.03
C ALA A 66 -7.69 1.99 -16.22
N VAL A 67 -8.80 2.70 -16.03
CA VAL A 67 -9.39 3.58 -17.03
C VAL A 67 -8.53 4.83 -17.24
N GLU A 68 -8.02 5.42 -16.16
CA GLU A 68 -7.04 6.51 -16.22
C GLU A 68 -5.78 6.10 -16.99
N ALA A 69 -5.30 4.86 -16.80
CA ALA A 69 -4.17 4.33 -17.56
C ALA A 69 -4.47 4.27 -19.07
N VAL A 70 -5.71 3.90 -19.45
CA VAL A 70 -6.15 3.93 -20.85
C VAL A 70 -6.12 5.35 -21.39
N VAL A 71 -6.74 6.31 -20.69
CA VAL A 71 -6.70 7.74 -21.08
C VAL A 71 -5.26 8.19 -21.31
N LYS A 72 -4.35 7.85 -20.38
CA LYS A 72 -2.93 8.19 -20.48
C LYS A 72 -2.21 7.53 -21.64
N SER A 73 -2.56 6.28 -21.96
CA SER A 73 -2.00 5.57 -23.11
C SER A 73 -2.45 6.13 -24.47
N LEU A 74 -3.47 6.99 -24.46
CA LEU A 74 -4.04 7.67 -25.62
C LEU A 74 -3.66 9.18 -25.67
N GLU A 75 -2.78 9.67 -24.79
CA GLU A 75 -2.42 11.09 -24.73
C GLU A 75 -1.70 11.62 -25.99
N ALA A 76 -1.11 10.74 -26.82
CA ALA A 76 -0.52 11.15 -28.10
C ALA A 76 -1.62 11.50 -29.11
N ASP A 77 -1.54 12.68 -29.75
CA ASP A 77 -2.58 13.22 -30.64
C ASP A 77 -3.03 12.22 -31.72
N GLU A 78 -2.07 11.56 -32.40
CA GLU A 78 -2.35 10.55 -33.42
C GLU A 78 -3.19 9.37 -32.89
N ARG A 79 -2.88 8.89 -31.68
CA ARG A 79 -3.62 7.78 -31.05
C ARG A 79 -5.01 8.25 -30.61
N LYS A 80 -5.14 9.47 -30.10
CA LYS A 80 -6.42 10.02 -29.69
C LYS A 80 -7.37 10.18 -30.87
N GLU A 81 -6.87 10.71 -32.00
CA GLU A 81 -7.65 10.84 -33.22
C GLU A 81 -8.10 9.47 -33.76
N GLU A 82 -7.19 8.51 -33.85
CA GLU A 82 -7.52 7.15 -34.31
C GLU A 82 -8.53 6.46 -33.37
N TRP A 83 -8.42 6.73 -32.05
CA TRP A 83 -9.38 6.26 -31.06
C TRP A 83 -10.78 6.77 -31.33
N ASP A 84 -10.91 8.08 -31.48
CA ASP A 84 -12.19 8.76 -31.67
C ASP A 84 -12.83 8.46 -33.04
N GLN A 85 -12.01 8.26 -34.07
CA GLN A 85 -12.48 7.99 -35.43
C GLN A 85 -12.94 6.54 -35.64
N SER A 86 -12.25 5.55 -35.08
CA SER A 86 -12.52 4.15 -35.42
C SER A 86 -12.45 3.15 -34.26
N MET A 87 -11.50 3.30 -33.33
CA MET A 87 -11.28 2.25 -32.33
C MET A 87 -12.39 2.17 -31.29
N ARG A 88 -12.96 3.31 -30.90
CA ARG A 88 -14.11 3.35 -29.98
C ARG A 88 -15.26 2.47 -30.49
N ASP A 89 -15.59 2.61 -31.77
CA ASP A 89 -16.72 1.90 -32.36
C ASP A 89 -16.39 0.41 -32.53
N LYS A 90 -15.15 0.05 -32.87
CA LYS A 90 -14.67 -1.35 -32.85
C LYS A 90 -14.81 -1.98 -31.46
N TRP A 91 -14.35 -1.30 -30.40
CA TRP A 91 -14.49 -1.80 -29.03
C TRP A 91 -15.95 -1.90 -28.59
N ASN A 92 -16.83 -1.01 -29.06
CA ASN A 92 -18.26 -1.07 -28.78
C ASN A 92 -18.98 -2.26 -29.45
N THR A 93 -18.34 -2.97 -30.40
CA THR A 93 -18.84 -4.25 -30.92
C THR A 93 -18.50 -5.44 -30.00
N LYS A 94 -17.65 -5.21 -29.00
CA LYS A 94 -17.13 -6.22 -28.06
C LYS A 94 -17.77 -6.08 -26.68
N SER A 95 -17.56 -7.08 -25.82
CA SER A 95 -18.04 -7.02 -24.42
C SER A 95 -17.12 -6.15 -23.56
N ILE A 96 -17.65 -5.12 -22.90
CA ILE A 96 -16.86 -4.26 -22.01
C ILE A 96 -17.43 -4.34 -20.59
N TYR A 97 -16.73 -5.08 -19.74
CA TYR A 97 -17.14 -5.37 -18.37
C TYR A 97 -16.54 -4.38 -17.39
N VAL A 98 -17.35 -3.90 -16.44
CA VAL A 98 -16.90 -2.96 -15.41
C VAL A 98 -17.40 -3.36 -14.02
N VAL A 99 -16.61 -3.08 -12.99
CA VAL A 99 -17.06 -3.16 -11.59
C VAL A 99 -17.28 -1.75 -11.04
N GLY A 100 -18.51 -1.49 -10.59
CA GLY A 100 -18.87 -0.28 -9.87
C GLY A 100 -19.18 0.92 -10.77
N LYS A 101 -20.11 1.76 -10.30
CA LYS A 101 -20.62 2.92 -11.02
C LYS A 101 -19.56 3.98 -11.30
N ALA A 102 -18.60 4.18 -10.38
CA ALA A 102 -17.50 5.13 -10.55
C ALA A 102 -16.61 4.75 -11.75
N THR A 103 -16.20 3.48 -11.83
CA THR A 103 -15.43 2.96 -12.97
C THR A 103 -16.25 3.06 -14.27
N ALA A 104 -17.53 2.69 -14.21
CA ALA A 104 -18.41 2.74 -15.37
C ALA A 104 -18.56 4.16 -15.94
N ALA A 105 -18.66 5.19 -15.09
CA ALA A 105 -18.73 6.58 -15.52
C ALA A 105 -17.48 7.00 -16.32
N LEU A 106 -16.29 6.61 -15.87
CA LEU A 106 -15.04 6.89 -16.58
C LEU A 106 -14.97 6.13 -17.90
N VAL A 107 -15.38 4.86 -17.95
CA VAL A 107 -15.40 4.09 -19.20
C VAL A 107 -16.41 4.68 -20.20
N LYS A 108 -17.57 5.16 -19.72
CA LYS A 108 -18.55 5.87 -20.55
C LYS A 108 -17.99 7.19 -21.10
N SER A 109 -17.12 7.89 -20.36
CA SER A 109 -16.44 9.09 -20.89
C SER A 109 -15.43 8.79 -22.00
N LEU A 110 -14.93 7.55 -22.11
CA LEU A 110 -14.18 7.08 -23.28
C LEU A 110 -15.10 6.75 -24.48
N GLY A 111 -16.42 6.92 -24.30
CA GLY A 111 -17.45 6.60 -25.29
C GLY A 111 -17.70 5.10 -25.48
N LEU A 112 -17.35 4.30 -24.46
CA LEU A 112 -17.53 2.85 -24.44
C LEU A 112 -18.82 2.44 -23.71
N LYS A 113 -19.51 1.42 -24.22
CA LYS A 113 -20.73 0.86 -23.63
C LYS A 113 -20.40 -0.23 -22.61
N THR A 114 -20.81 -0.04 -21.36
CA THR A 114 -20.42 -0.90 -20.23
C THR A 114 -21.47 -1.96 -19.89
N LEU A 115 -20.99 -3.07 -19.33
CA LEU A 115 -21.77 -4.16 -18.75
C LEU A 115 -21.29 -4.44 -17.32
N GLY A 116 -22.20 -4.81 -16.42
CA GLY A 116 -21.84 -5.30 -15.09
C GLY A 116 -21.59 -4.22 -14.02
N GLU A 117 -21.89 -2.95 -14.31
CA GLU A 117 -21.69 -1.85 -13.34
C GLU A 117 -22.42 -2.03 -12.00
N ASP A 118 -23.54 -2.76 -12.01
CA ASP A 118 -24.35 -3.07 -10.82
C ASP A 118 -23.92 -4.36 -10.09
N THR A 119 -22.91 -5.10 -10.59
CA THR A 119 -22.42 -6.32 -9.93
C THR A 119 -21.74 -6.04 -8.59
N GLY A 120 -21.21 -4.82 -8.42
CA GLY A 120 -20.60 -4.33 -7.18
C GLY A 120 -19.26 -4.97 -6.78
N THR A 121 -18.99 -6.20 -7.23
CA THR A 121 -17.81 -6.98 -6.83
C THR A 121 -17.23 -7.77 -8.00
N ALA A 122 -15.92 -8.07 -7.93
CA ALA A 122 -15.22 -8.84 -8.94
C ALA A 122 -15.70 -10.30 -9.00
N GLU A 123 -16.15 -10.83 -7.86
CA GLU A 123 -16.75 -12.15 -7.70
C GLU A 123 -18.04 -12.28 -8.51
N ILE A 124 -18.99 -11.36 -8.31
CA ILE A 124 -20.27 -11.40 -9.03
C ILE A 124 -20.04 -11.15 -10.52
N LEU A 125 -19.16 -10.21 -10.87
CA LEU A 125 -18.82 -9.97 -12.27
C LEU A 125 -18.23 -11.21 -12.96
N SER A 126 -17.35 -11.95 -12.28
CA SER A 126 -16.76 -13.18 -12.85
C SER A 126 -17.82 -14.20 -13.24
N ARG A 127 -18.88 -14.36 -12.44
CA ARG A 127 -19.99 -15.27 -12.74
C ARG A 127 -20.76 -14.83 -13.99
N VAL A 128 -21.05 -13.53 -14.09
CA VAL A 128 -21.74 -12.96 -15.26
C VAL A 128 -20.95 -13.22 -16.54
N ILE A 129 -19.63 -13.06 -16.50
CA ILE A 129 -18.75 -13.35 -17.65
C ILE A 129 -18.77 -14.83 -18.00
N ILE A 130 -18.63 -15.72 -17.00
CA ILE A 130 -18.61 -17.18 -17.20
C ILE A 130 -19.92 -17.69 -17.80
N GLU A 131 -21.06 -17.13 -17.39
CA GLU A 131 -22.39 -17.53 -17.88
C GLU A 131 -22.66 -17.00 -19.31
N ARG A 132 -22.06 -15.87 -19.69
CA ARG A 132 -22.34 -15.17 -20.95
C ARG A 132 -21.39 -15.53 -22.09
N GLU A 133 -20.11 -15.74 -21.78
CA GLU A 133 -19.06 -15.84 -22.79
C GLU A 133 -18.71 -17.28 -23.17
N ASP A 134 -18.42 -17.52 -24.45
CA ASP A 134 -17.97 -18.83 -24.94
C ASP A 134 -16.46 -19.02 -24.64
N LYS A 135 -16.08 -20.24 -24.25
CA LYS A 135 -14.67 -20.62 -24.01
C LYS A 135 -13.80 -20.55 -25.27
N LYS A 136 -14.41 -20.54 -26.46
CA LYS A 136 -13.72 -20.39 -27.76
C LYS A 136 -13.56 -18.94 -28.20
N MET A 137 -14.00 -17.97 -27.39
CA MET A 137 -13.85 -16.55 -27.71
C MET A 137 -12.38 -16.11 -27.76
N SER A 138 -12.13 -14.99 -28.45
CA SER A 138 -10.87 -14.25 -28.30
C SER A 138 -10.70 -13.75 -26.85
N PRO A 139 -9.47 -13.67 -26.31
CA PRO A 139 -9.25 -13.31 -24.91
C PRO A 139 -9.86 -11.97 -24.52
N LEU A 140 -10.32 -11.88 -23.27
CA LEU A 140 -10.66 -10.61 -22.64
C LEU A 140 -9.38 -9.91 -22.19
N LEU A 141 -9.22 -8.63 -22.55
CA LEU A 141 -8.10 -7.81 -22.07
C LEU A 141 -8.45 -7.21 -20.71
N PHE A 142 -7.64 -7.49 -19.71
CA PHE A 142 -7.84 -7.02 -18.34
C PHE A 142 -6.69 -6.12 -17.86
N PRO A 143 -6.74 -4.81 -18.15
CA PRO A 143 -5.86 -3.82 -17.54
C PRO A 143 -6.16 -3.71 -16.03
N CYS A 144 -5.18 -3.99 -15.20
CA CYS A 144 -5.35 -4.11 -13.75
C CYS A 144 -4.13 -3.62 -12.96
N GLY A 145 -4.26 -3.61 -11.64
CA GLY A 145 -3.15 -3.41 -10.73
C GLY A 145 -2.29 -4.67 -10.58
N SER A 146 -1.36 -4.65 -9.63
CA SER A 146 -0.59 -5.86 -9.29
C SER A 146 -1.52 -6.98 -8.80
N LEU A 147 -1.57 -8.09 -9.54
CA LEU A 147 -2.51 -9.23 -9.44
C LEU A 147 -2.51 -10.05 -8.14
N LYS A 148 -1.85 -9.61 -7.06
CA LYS A 148 -1.72 -10.42 -5.85
C LYS A 148 -3.11 -10.65 -5.22
N ARG A 149 -3.66 -11.86 -5.44
CA ARG A 149 -4.94 -12.37 -4.90
C ARG A 149 -6.21 -11.81 -5.56
N GLU A 150 -6.14 -11.45 -6.84
CA GLU A 150 -7.33 -11.05 -7.59
C GLU A 150 -8.25 -12.25 -7.86
N VAL A 151 -9.51 -12.13 -7.46
CA VAL A 151 -10.50 -13.22 -7.54
C VAL A 151 -10.97 -13.44 -8.98
N LEU A 152 -11.15 -12.36 -9.75
CA LEU A 152 -11.67 -12.42 -11.12
C LEU A 152 -10.75 -13.19 -12.08
N PRO A 153 -9.42 -12.93 -12.17
CA PRO A 153 -8.54 -13.70 -13.04
C PRO A 153 -8.49 -15.19 -12.71
N THR A 154 -8.60 -15.52 -11.42
CA THR A 154 -8.62 -16.91 -10.97
C THR A 154 -9.92 -17.60 -11.38
N ALA A 155 -11.07 -16.98 -11.08
CA ALA A 155 -12.38 -17.52 -11.45
C ALA A 155 -12.53 -17.73 -12.97
N LEU A 156 -12.10 -16.77 -13.79
CA LEU A 156 -12.18 -16.88 -15.25
C LEU A 156 -11.29 -18.00 -15.80
N ARG A 157 -10.04 -18.08 -15.33
CA ARG A 157 -9.10 -19.13 -15.72
C ARG A 157 -9.60 -20.51 -15.33
N ASP A 158 -10.10 -20.67 -14.10
CA ASP A 158 -10.57 -21.96 -13.59
C ASP A 158 -11.82 -22.46 -14.34
N ASN A 159 -12.57 -21.56 -14.99
CA ASN A 159 -13.72 -21.88 -15.84
C ASN A 159 -13.39 -21.92 -17.35
N GLY A 160 -12.13 -21.72 -17.72
CA GLY A 160 -11.65 -21.79 -19.10
C GLY A 160 -12.04 -20.60 -19.97
N VAL A 161 -12.34 -19.45 -19.38
CA VAL A 161 -12.56 -18.19 -20.12
C VAL A 161 -11.19 -17.59 -20.47
N PRO A 162 -10.87 -17.40 -21.77
CA PRO A 162 -9.59 -16.81 -22.18
C PRO A 162 -9.44 -15.38 -21.68
N LEU A 163 -8.35 -15.11 -20.95
CA LEU A 163 -8.09 -13.83 -20.30
C LEU A 163 -6.64 -13.44 -20.45
N GLU A 164 -6.38 -12.22 -20.91
CA GLU A 164 -5.07 -11.60 -20.90
C GLU A 164 -5.03 -10.48 -19.85
N THR A 165 -4.22 -10.67 -18.80
CA THR A 165 -4.06 -9.67 -17.75
C THR A 165 -2.85 -8.78 -18.00
N MET A 166 -3.00 -7.46 -17.83
CA MET A 166 -1.90 -6.51 -17.96
C MET A 166 -1.84 -5.59 -16.74
N THR A 167 -0.69 -5.54 -16.07
CA THR A 167 -0.47 -4.56 -15.01
C THR A 167 -0.23 -3.19 -15.65
N VAL A 168 -1.16 -2.26 -15.46
CA VAL A 168 -1.10 -0.89 -16.02
C VAL A 168 -0.92 0.19 -14.94
N TYR A 169 -1.08 -0.19 -13.67
CA TYR A 169 -0.71 0.65 -12.55
C TYR A 169 -0.18 -0.20 -11.39
N GLN A 170 0.62 0.39 -10.53
CA GLN A 170 1.12 -0.27 -9.32
C GLN A 170 1.25 0.72 -8.16
N THR A 171 1.06 0.19 -6.95
CA THR A 171 1.29 0.95 -5.72
C THR A 171 2.76 1.33 -5.62
N ALA A 172 3.02 2.61 -5.40
CA ALA A 172 4.34 3.19 -5.20
C ALA A 172 4.41 3.92 -3.84
N GLU A 173 5.62 4.25 -3.42
CA GLU A 173 5.86 5.17 -2.31
C GLU A 173 5.34 6.57 -2.70
N HIS A 174 4.73 7.28 -1.75
CA HIS A 174 4.36 8.69 -1.98
C HIS A 174 5.62 9.53 -2.26
N PRO A 175 5.66 10.35 -3.33
CA PRO A 175 6.88 11.06 -3.74
C PRO A 175 7.45 11.95 -2.62
N ASP A 176 6.56 12.58 -1.85
CA ASP A 176 6.94 13.43 -0.72
C ASP A 176 7.04 12.70 0.63
N LEU A 177 6.97 11.36 0.69
CA LEU A 177 6.93 10.62 1.96
C LEU A 177 8.07 11.02 2.90
N LYS A 178 9.30 10.98 2.40
CA LYS A 178 10.51 11.31 3.17
C LYS A 178 10.50 12.76 3.65
N LYS A 179 10.07 13.68 2.79
CA LYS A 179 9.95 15.11 3.10
C LYS A 179 8.92 15.34 4.20
N ASN A 180 7.73 14.76 4.04
CA ASN A 180 6.62 14.90 4.99
C ASN A 180 6.97 14.31 6.36
N LEU A 181 7.59 13.13 6.40
CA LEU A 181 8.08 12.53 7.65
C LEU A 181 9.16 13.40 8.29
N LYS A 182 10.14 13.90 7.53
CA LYS A 182 11.18 14.78 8.06
C LYS A 182 10.60 16.06 8.64
N ASN A 183 9.67 16.70 7.95
CA ASN A 183 9.02 17.92 8.41
C ASN A 183 8.24 17.65 9.71
N TYR A 184 7.47 16.57 9.75
CA TYR A 184 6.74 16.17 10.96
C TYR A 184 7.66 15.97 12.17
N PHE A 185 8.74 15.19 12.03
CA PHE A 185 9.68 14.96 13.12
C PHE A 185 10.44 16.23 13.54
N THR A 186 10.65 17.18 12.62
CA THR A 186 11.32 18.45 12.90
C THR A 186 10.40 19.42 13.64
N GLU A 187 9.14 19.51 13.23
CA GLU A 187 8.16 20.49 13.74
C GLU A 187 7.41 20.00 14.98
N GLN A 188 7.00 18.72 14.99
CA GLN A 188 6.18 18.13 16.05
C GLN A 188 6.96 17.17 16.97
N GLY A 189 8.20 16.83 16.62
CA GLY A 189 9.02 15.89 17.37
C GLY A 189 8.60 14.42 17.17
N THR A 190 9.07 13.56 18.07
CA THR A 190 8.76 12.12 18.01
C THR A 190 7.30 11.87 18.42
N PRO A 191 6.50 11.20 17.57
CA PRO A 191 5.11 10.89 17.91
C PRO A 191 5.04 9.89 19.07
N ALA A 192 3.98 9.97 19.88
CA ALA A 192 3.73 9.00 20.94
C ALA A 192 3.26 7.64 20.38
N SER A 193 2.58 7.65 19.23
CA SER A 193 2.14 6.45 18.52
C SER A 193 2.10 6.68 17.01
N ILE A 194 2.34 5.62 16.25
CA ILE A 194 2.27 5.60 14.79
C ILE A 194 1.29 4.51 14.37
N ALA A 195 0.29 4.86 13.57
CA ALA A 195 -0.71 3.93 13.03
C ALA A 195 -0.47 3.70 11.53
N PHE A 196 -0.37 2.43 11.15
CA PHE A 196 -0.26 1.98 9.76
C PHE A 196 -1.56 1.37 9.28
N PHE A 197 -1.94 1.68 8.04
CA PHE A 197 -3.21 1.22 7.45
C PHE A 197 -3.03 0.19 6.34
N SER A 198 -1.78 -0.13 5.97
CA SER A 198 -1.48 -1.20 5.02
C SER A 198 -0.06 -1.76 5.19
N PRO A 199 0.19 -3.02 4.77
CA PRO A 199 1.55 -3.58 4.75
C PRO A 199 2.52 -2.79 3.86
N SER A 200 2.03 -2.21 2.76
CA SER A 200 2.84 -1.35 1.88
C SER A 200 3.27 -0.08 2.59
N GLY A 201 2.38 0.55 3.37
CA GLY A 201 2.72 1.72 4.18
C GLY A 201 3.82 1.42 5.20
N VAL A 202 3.78 0.25 5.85
CA VAL A 202 4.86 -0.20 6.73
C VAL A 202 6.18 -0.31 5.96
N ARG A 203 6.18 -1.02 4.83
CA ARG A 203 7.38 -1.25 4.03
C ARG A 203 8.03 0.05 3.57
N PHE A 204 7.25 1.03 3.14
CA PHE A 204 7.78 2.30 2.63
C PHE A 204 8.29 3.23 3.76
N CYS A 205 7.68 3.19 4.93
CA CYS A 205 8.01 4.14 5.99
C CYS A 205 9.06 3.63 6.99
N LEU A 206 9.21 2.30 7.16
CA LEU A 206 9.94 1.71 8.28
C LEU A 206 11.39 2.22 8.37
N GLU A 207 12.12 2.17 7.26
CA GLU A 207 13.52 2.62 7.21
C GLU A 207 13.65 4.12 7.52
N VAL A 208 12.74 4.93 6.99
CA VAL A 208 12.75 6.39 7.18
C VAL A 208 12.47 6.74 8.64
N ILE A 209 11.45 6.12 9.25
CA ILE A 209 11.07 6.33 10.64
C ILE A 209 12.19 5.89 11.59
N GLN A 210 12.83 4.75 11.33
CA GLN A 210 13.95 4.26 12.14
C GLN A 210 15.10 5.28 12.16
N ARG A 211 15.48 5.81 10.98
CA ARG A 211 16.54 6.83 10.88
C ARG A 211 16.19 8.12 11.62
N LEU A 212 14.97 8.61 11.48
CA LEU A 212 14.52 9.85 12.14
C LEU A 212 14.41 9.70 13.66
N SER A 213 13.96 8.54 14.13
CA SER A 213 13.82 8.25 15.57
C SER A 213 15.17 8.20 16.29
N VAL A 214 16.20 7.64 15.66
CA VAL A 214 17.57 7.60 16.20
C VAL A 214 18.19 9.00 16.26
N CYS A 215 17.93 9.84 15.25
CA CYS A 215 18.44 11.20 15.19
C CYS A 215 17.86 12.08 16.31
N CYS A 216 16.56 11.97 16.58
CA CYS A 216 15.89 12.69 17.67
C CYS A 216 16.40 12.28 19.06
N TYR A 217 16.71 10.99 19.28
CA TYR A 217 17.25 10.54 20.57
C TYR A 217 18.64 11.13 20.82
N ARG A 218 19.47 11.25 19.77
CA ARG A 218 20.82 11.81 19.87
C ARG A 218 20.83 13.30 20.21
N THR A 219 19.92 14.10 19.64
CA THR A 219 19.75 15.53 19.99
C THR A 219 19.11 15.73 21.36
N TYR A 220 18.19 14.87 21.77
CA TYR A 220 17.63 14.91 23.13
C TYR A 220 18.70 14.61 24.18
N TYR A 221 19.52 13.59 23.95
CA TYR A 221 20.60 13.20 24.86
C TYR A 221 21.66 14.29 25.02
N THR A 222 22.07 14.95 23.93
CA THR A 222 23.05 16.05 23.97
C THR A 222 22.51 17.34 24.59
N ARG A 223 21.20 17.60 24.50
CA ARG A 223 20.57 18.74 25.21
C ARG A 223 20.42 18.48 26.71
N ARG A 224 20.10 17.24 27.12
CA ARG A 224 19.85 16.90 28.53
C ARG A 224 21.13 16.69 29.34
N HIS A 225 22.20 16.22 28.70
CA HIS A 225 23.51 16.07 29.30
C HIS A 225 24.45 17.06 28.63
N GLY A 226 24.59 18.24 29.26
CA GLY A 226 25.31 19.40 28.73
C GLY A 226 26.65 19.05 28.09
N SER A 227 26.95 19.77 27.00
CA SER A 227 28.21 19.76 26.26
C SER A 227 29.40 20.07 27.18
N ARG A 228 30.04 19.03 27.71
CA ARG A 228 31.41 19.09 28.26
C ARG A 228 32.17 17.81 27.96
N ARG A 229 32.53 17.58 26.69
CA ARG A 229 33.81 16.94 26.30
C ARG A 229 34.22 17.46 24.92
N PRO A 230 35.34 18.19 24.78
CA PRO A 230 35.94 18.45 23.48
C PRO A 230 36.63 17.15 23.00
N GLY A 231 36.35 16.73 21.76
CA GLY A 231 37.04 15.60 21.13
C GLY A 231 36.18 14.36 20.98
N CYS A 232 35.30 14.36 19.97
CA CYS A 232 34.83 13.16 19.29
C CYS A 232 34.35 13.57 17.88
N GLN A 233 35.29 13.95 17.00
CA GLN A 233 35.06 13.87 15.57
C GLN A 233 35.07 12.37 15.20
N LEU A 234 33.92 11.72 15.33
CA LEU A 234 33.69 10.43 14.68
C LEU A 234 33.00 10.71 13.36
N HIS A 235 33.85 10.77 12.33
CA HIS A 235 33.50 10.75 10.92
C HIS A 235 32.73 9.45 10.65
N CYS A 236 31.41 9.53 10.45
CA CYS A 236 30.66 8.39 9.91
C CYS A 236 30.97 8.27 8.42
N ARG A 237 32.05 7.57 8.08
CA ARG A 237 32.20 6.96 6.76
C ARG A 237 31.15 5.85 6.60
N GLU A 238 30.62 5.77 5.39
CA GLU A 238 29.65 4.80 4.89
C GLU A 238 29.96 3.37 5.36
N ALA A 239 28.95 2.72 5.95
CA ALA A 239 28.90 1.28 6.07
C ALA A 239 27.68 0.77 5.29
N TYR A 240 27.70 1.00 3.98
CA TYR A 240 26.91 0.22 3.03
C TYR A 240 27.86 -0.65 2.23
N GLY A 241 27.63 -1.96 2.27
CA GLY A 241 28.33 -2.93 1.43
C GLY A 241 29.28 -3.85 2.17
N ARG A 242 28.77 -4.99 2.64
CA ARG A 242 29.41 -6.30 2.54
C ARG A 242 28.40 -7.39 2.89
N THR A 243 27.96 -8.09 1.85
CA THR A 243 27.39 -9.43 1.94
C THR A 243 28.44 -10.35 2.58
N PHE A 244 28.09 -11.02 3.68
CA PHE A 244 28.80 -12.21 4.13
C PHE A 244 27.80 -13.35 4.26
N GLY A 245 28.02 -14.38 3.44
CA GLY A 245 27.22 -15.57 3.39
C GLY A 245 27.30 -16.39 4.68
N CYS A 246 26.22 -17.12 4.94
CA CYS A 246 26.15 -18.16 5.96
C CYS A 246 27.31 -19.15 5.82
N SER A 247 28.10 -19.31 6.88
CA SER A 247 28.62 -20.61 7.27
C SER A 247 28.99 -20.63 8.76
N ASN A 248 28.40 -21.61 9.46
CA ASN A 248 28.76 -22.16 10.76
C ASN A 248 28.53 -21.31 12.03
N SER A 249 27.49 -21.72 12.74
CA SER A 249 27.16 -21.44 14.12
C SER A 249 28.24 -21.96 15.08
N GLN A 250 29.23 -21.12 15.44
CA GLN A 250 30.01 -21.25 16.70
C GLN A 250 31.02 -20.10 16.93
N SER A 251 31.23 -19.19 15.98
CA SER A 251 32.24 -18.12 16.12
C SER A 251 31.75 -16.82 16.80
N PHE A 252 30.44 -16.62 16.97
CA PHE A 252 29.88 -15.35 17.48
C PHE A 252 30.17 -15.08 18.98
N ALA A 253 30.54 -16.11 19.74
CA ALA A 253 30.65 -16.02 21.21
C ALA A 253 31.97 -15.42 21.72
N ARG A 254 33.01 -15.25 20.90
CA ARG A 254 34.35 -14.82 21.39
C ARG A 254 34.71 -13.35 21.14
N THR A 255 33.94 -12.62 20.35
CA THR A 255 34.24 -11.19 20.08
C THR A 255 33.47 -10.23 21.01
N ILE A 256 32.53 -10.72 21.81
CA ILE A 256 31.74 -9.90 22.75
C ILE A 256 32.50 -9.66 24.08
N HIS A 257 33.64 -10.32 24.31
CA HIS A 257 34.33 -10.27 25.61
C HIS A 257 35.35 -9.14 25.82
N ARG A 258 35.54 -8.21 24.86
CA ARG A 258 36.54 -7.13 24.97
C ARG A 258 36.05 -5.70 24.77
N THR A 259 34.75 -5.47 24.83
CA THR A 259 34.16 -4.12 24.88
C THR A 259 33.06 -4.04 25.95
N GLN A 260 33.34 -4.58 27.13
CA GLN A 260 32.68 -4.13 28.36
C GLN A 260 33.41 -2.89 28.87
N CYS A 261 33.01 -1.72 28.39
CA CYS A 261 33.27 -0.48 29.11
C CYS A 261 32.08 0.47 28.93
N LEU A 262 31.31 0.57 30.01
CA LEU A 262 30.44 1.69 30.39
C LEU A 262 29.16 1.88 29.56
N ILE A 263 28.21 0.97 29.74
CA ILE A 263 26.77 1.28 29.63
C ILE A 263 26.13 0.85 30.98
N PRO A 264 25.41 1.73 31.69
CA PRO A 264 24.73 1.35 32.94
C PRO A 264 23.68 0.26 32.66
N ALA A 265 23.61 -0.75 33.54
CA ALA A 265 22.75 -1.93 33.42
C ALA A 265 21.23 -1.64 33.35
N THR A 266 20.79 -0.39 33.51
CA THR A 266 19.38 0.02 33.39
C THR A 266 18.94 0.32 31.95
N LEU A 267 19.85 0.29 30.98
CA LEU A 267 19.56 0.55 29.55
C LEU A 267 19.44 -0.71 28.69
N ALA A 268 19.88 -1.88 29.18
CA ALA A 268 19.74 -3.14 28.45
C ALA A 268 18.30 -3.67 28.49
N ASP A 269 17.62 -3.54 29.64
CA ASP A 269 16.28 -4.12 29.83
C ASP A 269 15.16 -3.36 29.12
N VAL A 270 15.37 -2.08 28.76
CA VAL A 270 14.37 -1.28 28.03
C VAL A 270 14.45 -1.51 26.51
N CYS A 271 15.62 -1.90 26.00
CA CYS A 271 15.82 -2.16 24.57
C CYS A 271 15.43 -3.59 24.16
N GLU A 272 15.52 -4.59 25.05
CA GLU A 272 15.16 -5.96 24.69
C GLU A 272 13.65 -6.26 24.76
N PHE A 273 12.85 -5.41 25.41
CA PHE A 273 11.41 -5.65 25.62
C PHE A 273 10.46 -4.92 24.65
N ARG A 274 10.97 -4.15 23.66
CA ARG A 274 10.11 -3.43 22.70
C ARG A 274 10.32 -3.74 21.22
N ILE A 275 11.20 -4.70 20.89
CA ILE A 275 11.38 -5.22 19.52
C ILE A 275 11.50 -6.76 19.54
N LYS A 276 10.57 -7.43 20.22
CA LYS A 276 10.27 -8.86 20.03
C LYS A 276 8.78 -9.05 19.83
N MET A 277 8.23 -8.44 18.79
CA MET A 277 6.89 -8.75 18.30
C MET A 277 6.73 -8.30 16.85
N PHE A 278 7.53 -8.82 15.92
CA PHE A 278 7.18 -8.71 14.48
C PHE A 278 7.81 -9.77 13.55
N VAL A 279 8.35 -10.88 14.06
CA VAL A 279 8.94 -11.92 13.18
C VAL A 279 8.32 -13.31 13.35
N ASN A 280 7.79 -13.68 14.52
CA ASN A 280 7.30 -15.06 14.74
C ASN A 280 5.79 -15.30 14.52
N PHE A 281 4.99 -14.28 14.19
CA PHE A 281 3.55 -14.50 13.93
C PHE A 281 3.23 -14.80 12.46
N CYS A 282 4.19 -14.62 11.55
CA CYS A 282 3.97 -14.86 10.12
C CYS A 282 4.08 -16.35 9.72
N SER A 283 4.83 -17.18 10.48
CA SER A 283 4.93 -18.62 10.20
C SER A 283 3.83 -19.47 10.84
N PHE A 284 3.16 -18.99 11.90
CA PHE A 284 2.14 -19.79 12.60
C PHE A 284 0.76 -19.73 11.91
N CYS A 285 0.44 -18.64 11.20
CA CYS A 285 -0.82 -18.53 10.44
C CYS A 285 -0.81 -19.27 9.08
N GLN A 286 0.31 -19.89 8.69
CA GLN A 286 0.44 -20.54 7.37
C GLN A 286 -0.01 -22.02 7.36
N GLN A 287 -0.47 -22.56 8.49
CA GLN A 287 -0.82 -24.00 8.63
C GLN A 287 -2.27 -24.32 9.00
N ARG A 288 -3.16 -23.33 9.20
CA ARG A 288 -4.58 -23.63 9.44
C ARG A 288 -5.48 -22.82 8.51
N GLN A 289 -6.14 -23.52 7.61
CA GLN A 289 -7.29 -23.01 6.86
C GLN A 289 -8.35 -22.53 7.85
N VAL A 290 -8.43 -21.23 8.08
CA VAL A 290 -9.58 -20.60 8.76
C VAL A 290 -9.97 -19.39 7.92
N ASN A 291 -11.04 -19.55 7.16
CA ASN A 291 -11.79 -18.46 6.57
C ASN A 291 -12.47 -17.63 7.67
N VAL A 292 -12.83 -16.38 7.33
CA VAL A 292 -13.78 -15.47 8.00
C VAL A 292 -13.13 -14.27 8.77
N TYR A 293 -13.15 -13.11 8.08
CA TYR A 293 -13.30 -11.70 8.53
C TYR A 293 -12.30 -11.04 9.52
N ARG A 294 -11.94 -9.78 9.16
CA ARG A 294 -11.39 -8.66 9.98
C ARG A 294 -10.15 -8.94 10.84
N PHE A 295 -9.04 -8.22 10.60
CA PHE A 295 -8.10 -7.92 11.69
C PHE A 295 -7.43 -6.54 11.55
N VAL A 296 -7.93 -5.59 12.33
CA VAL A 296 -7.17 -4.49 12.94
C VAL A 296 -6.69 -5.02 14.30
N CYS A 297 -5.38 -5.12 14.54
CA CYS A 297 -4.81 -5.32 15.88
C CYS A 297 -3.47 -4.59 15.94
N THR A 298 -3.44 -3.39 16.54
CA THR A 298 -3.11 -3.10 17.96
C THR A 298 -1.61 -3.20 18.26
N VAL A 299 -0.96 -2.04 18.38
CA VAL A 299 0.21 -1.87 19.24
C VAL A 299 -0.19 -0.85 20.31
N CYS A 300 -0.55 -1.36 21.49
CA CYS A 300 -0.63 -0.58 22.70
C CYS A 300 -0.09 -1.44 23.84
N PHE A 301 1.07 -1.06 24.37
CA PHE A 301 1.54 -1.51 25.67
C PHE A 301 1.88 -0.30 26.53
N THR A 302 0.83 0.47 26.85
CA THR A 302 0.60 1.17 28.11
C THR A 302 -0.89 1.57 28.11
N VAL A 303 -1.60 1.39 29.23
CA VAL A 303 -3.08 1.47 29.40
C VAL A 303 -3.82 0.13 29.17
N PHE A 304 -3.66 -0.80 30.11
CA PHE A 304 -4.39 -2.09 30.17
C PHE A 304 -5.58 -2.07 31.14
N MET A 305 -6.12 -0.91 31.54
CA MET A 305 -7.23 -0.83 32.51
C MET A 305 -8.39 0.10 32.08
N SER A 306 -8.72 0.14 30.78
CA SER A 306 -9.98 0.78 30.30
C SER A 306 -10.61 0.11 29.06
N LYS A 307 -10.37 -1.19 28.83
CA LYS A 307 -11.14 -2.03 27.88
C LYS A 307 -12.62 -1.99 28.31
N CYS A 308 -13.55 -1.45 27.53
CA CYS A 308 -14.44 -2.26 26.69
C CYS A 308 -15.30 -1.45 25.68
N PHE A 309 -15.11 -0.14 25.53
CA PHE A 309 -16.07 0.70 24.76
C PHE A 309 -15.71 0.97 23.28
N PHE A 310 -14.47 0.72 22.86
CA PHE A 310 -13.95 1.22 21.58
C PHE A 310 -14.37 0.42 20.33
N LEU A 311 -14.89 -0.80 20.48
CA LEU A 311 -15.18 -1.69 19.35
C LEU A 311 -16.68 -1.80 18.97
N ASN A 312 -17.59 -1.25 19.77
CA ASN A 312 -19.03 -1.46 19.59
C ASN A 312 -19.74 -0.36 18.76
N LYS A 313 -19.08 0.77 18.45
CA LYS A 313 -19.72 1.91 17.76
C LYS A 313 -19.47 2.01 16.25
N PHE A 314 -18.59 1.19 15.68
CA PHE A 314 -18.30 1.17 14.22
C PHE A 314 -19.06 0.07 13.45
N GLN A 315 -20.14 -0.47 14.03
CA GLN A 315 -21.01 -1.46 13.39
C GLN A 315 -22.42 -0.95 13.05
N GLN A 316 -22.74 0.32 13.32
CA GLN A 316 -24.03 0.90 12.95
C GLN A 316 -23.84 2.36 12.49
N THR A 317 -23.56 2.54 11.20
CA THR A 317 -23.93 3.67 10.34
C THR A 317 -23.40 3.40 8.94
#